data_AF-A0A316GVS4-F1
#
_entry.id   AF-A0A316GVS4-F1
#
_cell.length_a   1.000
_cell.length_b   1.000
_cell.length_c   1.000
_cell.angle_alpha   90.00
_cell.angle_beta   90.00
_cell.angle_gamma   90.00
#
_symmetry.space_group_name_H-M   'P 1'
#
loop_
_entity.id
_entity.type
_entity.pdbx_description
1 polymer ?
#
loop_
_entity_poly.entity_id
_entity_poly.type
_entity_poly.pdbx_seq_one_letter_code
_entity_poly.pdbx_strand_id
1 'polypeptide(L)' 'MFSVPDKRQLEMFEFLYVPADVYTDRALAKKYGLSRGQALGLMKLYGPSRPRLDRVMAAQPYP' A
#
# COMPACT_ATOMS: atom_id res chain seq x y z
N MET A 1 11.66 8.98 -30.75
CA MET A 1 11.25 7.58 -30.52
C MET A 1 10.95 7.47 -29.03
N PHE A 2 9.68 7.40 -28.63
CA PHE A 2 9.34 7.31 -27.19
C PHE A 2 9.65 5.89 -26.73
N SER A 3 10.67 5.73 -25.87
CA SER A 3 10.97 4.44 -25.24
C SER A 3 9.76 3.96 -24.49
N VAL A 4 9.37 2.71 -24.73
CA VAL A 4 8.37 2.01 -23.91
C VAL A 4 8.89 2.03 -22.47
N PRO A 5 8.15 2.61 -21.51
CA PRO A 5 8.63 2.69 -20.15
C PRO A 5 8.90 1.30 -19.60
N ASP A 6 10.08 1.14 -19.00
CA ASP A 6 10.48 -0.11 -18.35
C ASP A 6 9.47 -0.42 -17.21
N LYS A 7 9.29 -1.69 -16.87
CA LYS A 7 8.34 -2.11 -15.82
C LYS A 7 8.59 -1.38 -14.51
N ARG A 8 9.86 -1.10 -14.19
CA ARG A 8 10.27 -0.30 -13.03
C ARG A 8 9.81 1.15 -13.10
N GLN A 9 9.78 1.74 -14.29
CA GLN A 9 9.28 3.10 -14.50
C GLN A 9 7.76 3.13 -14.35
N LEU A 10 7.04 2.13 -14.87
CA LEU A 10 5.59 2.00 -14.66
C LEU A 10 5.24 1.83 -13.18
N GLU A 11 5.97 0.99 -12.44
CA GLU A 11 5.80 0.84 -10.99
C GLU A 11 6.09 2.13 -10.22
N MET A 12 7.09 2.90 -10.66
CA MET A 12 7.40 4.21 -10.08
C MET A 12 6.30 5.22 -10.36
N PHE A 13 5.73 5.23 -11.57
CA PHE A 13 4.59 6.08 -11.90
C PHE A 13 3.35 5.68 -11.11
N GLU A 14 3.05 4.39 -10.96
CA GLU A 14 1.96 3.94 -10.08
C GLU A 14 2.18 4.44 -8.65
N PHE A 15 3.39 4.36 -8.11
CA PHE A 15 3.70 4.86 -6.76
C PHE A 15 3.54 6.39 -6.61
N LEU A 16 3.88 7.16 -7.65
CA LEU A 16 3.80 8.63 -7.65
C LEU A 16 2.38 9.15 -7.93
N TYR A 17 1.56 8.39 -8.68
CA TYR A 17 0.18 8.75 -9.03
C TYR A 17 -0.86 8.21 -8.06
N VAL A 18 -0.51 7.30 -7.15
CA VAL A 18 -1.38 6.99 -6.02
C VAL A 18 -1.47 8.28 -5.19
N PRO A 19 -2.66 8.91 -5.07
CA PRO A 19 -2.82 10.05 -4.18
C PRO A 19 -2.31 9.62 -2.81
N ALA A 20 -1.56 10.47 -2.12
CA ALA A 20 -1.02 10.17 -0.78
C ALA A 20 -2.10 9.75 0.25
N ASP A 21 -3.37 9.90 -0.12
CA ASP A 21 -4.58 9.53 0.61
C ASP A 21 -5.15 8.13 0.30
N VAL A 22 -4.69 7.44 -0.76
CA VAL A 22 -5.20 6.09 -1.10
C VAL A 22 -4.19 5.04 -0.64
N TYR A 23 -4.41 4.52 0.57
CA TYR A 23 -3.72 3.32 1.02
C TYR A 23 -4.15 2.15 0.16
N THR A 24 -3.30 1.72 -0.77
CA THR A 24 -3.51 0.48 -1.54
C THR A 24 -2.97 -0.71 -0.76
N ASP A 25 -3.51 -1.89 -1.03
CA ASP A 25 -3.09 -3.17 -0.43
C ASP A 25 -1.59 -3.42 -0.70
N ARG A 26 -1.11 -3.05 -1.90
CA ARG A 26 0.31 -3.11 -2.27
C ARG A 26 1.18 -2.17 -1.45
N ALA A 27 0.78 -0.90 -1.32
CA ALA A 27 1.55 0.07 -0.56
C ALA A 27 1.61 -0.30 0.93
N LEU A 28 0.50 -0.78 1.48
CA LEU A 28 0.41 -1.23 2.87
C LEU A 28 1.24 -2.50 3.11
N ALA A 29 1.17 -3.48 2.20
CA ALA A 29 2.02 -4.67 2.23
C ALA A 29 3.51 -4.32 2.23
N LYS A 30 3.93 -3.42 1.34
CA LYS A 30 5.34 -2.98 1.25
C LYS A 30 5.80 -2.20 2.48
N LYS A 31 4.97 -1.27 2.99
CA LYS A 31 5.31 -0.41 4.14
C LYS A 31 5.47 -1.20 5.44
N TYR A 32 4.64 -2.22 5.64
CA TYR A 32 4.57 -2.97 6.91
C TYR A 32 5.08 -4.41 6.79
N GLY A 33 5.69 -4.80 5.67
CA GLY A 33 6.22 -6.15 5.46
C GLY A 33 5.13 -7.24 5.46
N LEU A 34 3.88 -6.89 5.15
CA LEU A 34 2.75 -7.81 5.19
C LEU A 34 2.57 -8.54 3.86
N SER A 35 1.88 -9.68 3.92
CA SER A 35 1.32 -10.26 2.70
C SER A 35 0.21 -9.37 2.14
N ARG A 36 0.02 -9.42 0.82
CA ARG A 36 -1.05 -8.70 0.13
C ARG A 36 -2.44 -9.03 0.69
N GLY A 37 -2.66 -10.28 1.11
CA GLY A 37 -3.91 -10.72 1.73
C GLY A 37 -4.16 -10.09 3.11
N GLN A 38 -3.12 -9.99 3.95
CA GLN A 38 -3.21 -9.30 5.24
C GLN A 38 -3.49 -7.81 5.05
N ALA A 39 -2.78 -7.16 4.12
CA ALA A 39 -3.00 -5.77 3.80
C ALA A 39 -4.44 -5.50 3.29
N LEU A 40 -4.95 -6.36 2.40
CA LEU A 40 -6.33 -6.28 1.92
C LEU A 40 -7.35 -6.50 3.04
N GLY A 41 -7.10 -7.45 3.94
CA GLY A 41 -7.95 -7.68 5.11
C GLY A 41 -8.06 -6.44 6.01
N LEU A 42 -6.94 -5.76 6.23
CA LEU A 42 -6.88 -4.55 7.05
C LEU A 42 -7.63 -3.38 6.39
N MET A 43 -7.49 -3.23 5.07
CA MET A 43 -8.28 -2.25 4.32
C MET A 43 -9.79 -2.54 4.37
N LYS A 44 -10.21 -3.80 4.30
CA LYS A 44 -11.62 -4.18 4.42
C LYS A 44 -12.19 -3.91 5.81
N LEU A 45 -11.40 -4.16 6.86
CA LEU A 45 -11.83 -3.98 8.25
C LEU A 45 -11.91 -2.51 8.67
N TYR A 46 -10.96 -1.69 8.23
CA TYR A 46 -10.80 -0.32 8.75
C TYR A 46 -11.10 0.78 7.72
N GLY A 47 -11.34 0.39 6.47
CA GLY A 47 -11.48 1.29 5.33
C GLY A 47 -10.13 1.82 4.83
N PRO A 48 -10.11 2.57 3.71
CA PRO A 48 -8.87 3.07 3.10
C PRO A 48 -8.20 4.22 3.88
N SER A 49 -8.64 4.51 5.11
CA SER A 49 -8.20 5.68 5.87
C SER A 49 -6.86 5.44 6.57
N ARG A 50 -5.85 6.23 6.18
CA ARG A 50 -4.48 6.21 6.70
C ARG A 50 -4.39 6.16 8.24
N PRO A 51 -5.03 7.06 9.01
CA PRO A 51 -4.84 7.10 10.47
C PRO A 51 -5.40 5.86 11.18
N ARG A 52 -6.46 5.25 10.61
CA ARG A 52 -7.06 4.04 11.17
C ARG A 52 -6.15 2.84 10.93
N LEU A 53 -5.63 2.70 9.72
CA LEU A 53 -4.72 1.61 9.36
C LEU A 53 -3.42 1.67 10.17
N ASP A 54 -2.80 2.85 10.26
CA ASP A 54 -1.55 3.03 11.01
C ASP A 54 -1.73 2.70 12.51
N ARG A 55 -2.87 3.08 13.12
CA ARG A 55 -3.19 2.73 14.51
C ARG A 55 -3.35 1.22 14.72
N VAL A 56 -3.98 0.54 13.77
CA VAL A 56 -4.19 -0.92 13.85
C VAL A 56 -2.86 -1.65 13.72
N MET A 57 -1.99 -1.21 12.80
CA MET A 57 -0.65 -1.81 12.67
C MET A 57 0.18 -1.63 13.94
N ALA A 58 0.14 -0.44 14.54
CA ALA A 58 0.84 -0.19 15.80
C ALA A 58 0.28 -1.02 16.96
N ALA A 59 -0.99 -1.42 16.88
CA ALA A 59 -1.66 -2.25 17.87
C ALA A 59 -1.49 -3.76 17.62
N GLN A 60 -1.06 -4.18 16.42
CA GLN A 60 -0.72 -5.58 16.20
C GLN A 60 0.65 -5.86 16.81
N PRO A 61 0.75 -6.72 17.84
CA PRO A 61 2.04 -7.26 18.24
C PRO A 61 2.54 -8.10 17.06
N TYR A 62 3.64 -7.69 16.45
CA TYR A 62 4.32 -8.55 15.47
C TYR A 62 4.70 -9.87 16.17
N PRO A 63 4.29 -11.04 15.64
CA PRO A 63 4.87 -12.32 16.05
C PRO A 63 6.31 -12.45 15.56
#